data_AF-A0A9E5G0B3-F1
#
_entry.id   AF-A0A9E5G0B3-F1
#
_cell.length_a   1.000
_cell.length_b   1.000
_cell.length_c   1.000
_cell.angle_alpha   90.00
_cell.angle_beta   90.00
_cell.angle_gamma   90.00
#
_symmetry.space_group_name_H-M   'P 1'
#
loop_
_entity.id
_entity.type
_entity.pdbx_description
1 polymer ?
#
loop_
_entity_poly.entity_id
_entity_poly.type
_entity_poly.pdbx_seq_one_letter_code
_entity_poly.pdbx_strand_id
1 'polypeptide(L)'
;MPPTVIPWFIAIVLPEWTRSQAMLHRMALWCMRFTPRVHVEDVERATERASASSRLPRAVGTMSASLTPSLPSSLPPLILLDVSGCLRVNGGAHRVVTRLTRGLTRRGIVHAIGSAPSSGQAV
;
A
#
# COMPACT_ATOMS: atom_id res chain seq x y z
N MET A 1 17.61 -24.03 12.22
CA MET A 1 16.72 -22.84 12.17
C MET A 1 16.11 -22.78 10.77
N PRO A 2 14.78 -22.63 10.62
CA PRO A 2 14.21 -22.32 9.32
C PRO A 2 14.80 -20.97 8.85
N PRO A 3 15.03 -20.79 7.54
CA PRO A 3 15.55 -19.53 7.04
C PRO A 3 14.55 -18.40 7.37
N THR A 4 15.01 -17.39 8.11
CA THR A 4 14.21 -16.19 8.41
C THR A 4 13.93 -15.47 7.08
N VAL A 5 12.70 -15.58 6.59
CA VAL A 5 12.24 -14.82 5.43
C VAL A 5 11.92 -13.41 5.93
N ILE A 6 12.77 -12.44 5.57
CA ILE A 6 12.48 -11.03 5.82
C ILE A 6 11.28 -10.64 4.95
N PRO A 7 10.16 -10.19 5.54
CA PRO A 7 9.01 -9.81 4.75
C PRO A 7 9.37 -8.64 3.84
N TRP A 8 8.87 -8.61 2.61
CA TRP A 8 9.13 -7.53 1.66
C TRP A 8 7.83 -7.04 1.04
N PHE A 9 7.63 -5.73 1.07
CA PHE A 9 6.42 -5.09 0.61
C PHE A 9 6.68 -4.11 -0.53
N ILE A 10 5.70 -4.03 -1.45
CA ILE A 10 5.65 -3.00 -2.49
C ILE A 10 4.34 -2.25 -2.34
N ALA A 11 4.42 -0.93 -2.24
CA ALA A 11 3.30 -0.01 -2.16
C ALA A 11 3.14 0.72 -3.50
N ILE A 12 1.92 0.76 -4.04
CA ILE A 12 1.56 1.49 -5.27
C ILE A 12 0.50 2.52 -4.90
N VAL A 13 0.85 3.81 -4.97
CA VAL A 13 -0.07 4.94 -4.77
C VAL A 13 -0.52 5.45 -6.13
N LEU A 14 -1.81 5.78 -6.25
CA LEU A 14 -2.44 6.19 -7.50
C LEU A 14 -3.04 7.60 -7.36
N PRO A 15 -2.20 8.67 -7.43
CA PRO A 15 -2.59 10.03 -7.05
C PRO A 15 -3.74 10.61 -7.88
N GLU A 16 -3.85 10.23 -9.16
CA GLU A 16 -4.83 10.78 -10.10
C GLU A 16 -5.88 9.73 -10.48
N TRP A 17 -6.18 8.79 -9.57
CA TRP A 17 -7.11 7.71 -9.87
C TRP A 17 -8.55 8.21 -9.94
N THR A 18 -9.06 8.39 -11.16
CA THR A 18 -10.45 8.82 -11.44
C THR A 18 -11.34 7.67 -11.92
N ARG A 19 -10.82 6.43 -11.97
CA ARG A 19 -11.54 5.26 -12.50
C ARG A 19 -12.34 4.55 -11.42
N SER A 20 -13.33 3.75 -11.84
CA SER A 20 -14.20 3.01 -10.92
C SER A 20 -13.45 2.02 -10.01
N GLN A 21 -14.05 1.73 -8.86
CA GLN A 21 -13.56 0.71 -7.92
C GLN A 21 -13.38 -0.66 -8.59
N ALA A 22 -14.27 -1.04 -9.52
CA ALA A 22 -14.14 -2.27 -10.30
C ALA A 22 -12.86 -2.32 -11.16
N MET A 23 -12.38 -1.17 -11.62
CA MET A 23 -11.11 -1.07 -12.33
C MET A 23 -9.92 -1.20 -11.38
N LEU A 24 -10.02 -0.63 -10.18
CA LEU A 24 -9.01 -0.77 -9.13
C LEU A 24 -8.86 -2.24 -8.71
N HIS A 25 -9.99 -2.94 -8.53
CA HIS A 25 -10.01 -4.38 -8.25
C HIS A 25 -9.39 -5.19 -9.40
N ARG A 26 -9.71 -4.88 -10.66
CA ARG A 26 -9.06 -5.52 -11.82
C ARG A 26 -7.54 -5.30 -11.84
N MET A 27 -7.07 -4.14 -11.40
CA MET A 27 -5.65 -3.86 -11.28
C MET A 27 -5.00 -4.67 -10.15
N ALA A 28 -5.68 -4.82 -9.02
CA ALA A 28 -5.24 -5.69 -7.93
C ALA A 28 -5.13 -7.16 -8.38
N LEU A 29 -6.13 -7.65 -9.12
CA LEU A 29 -6.09 -8.98 -9.75
C LEU A 29 -4.93 -9.11 -10.74
N TRP A 30 -4.64 -8.07 -11.53
CA TRP A 30 -3.47 -8.08 -12.40
C TRP A 30 -2.16 -8.16 -11.59
N CYS A 31 -2.08 -7.49 -10.43
CA CYS A 31 -0.93 -7.56 -9.54
C CYS A 31 -0.72 -8.95 -8.94
N MET A 32 -1.76 -9.78 -8.86
CA MET A 32 -1.64 -11.17 -8.37
C MET A 32 -0.68 -12.03 -9.22
N ARG A 33 -0.41 -11.64 -10.47
CA ARG A 33 0.59 -12.30 -11.33
C ARG A 33 2.01 -12.22 -10.77
N PHE A 34 2.27 -11.26 -9.87
CA PHE A 34 3.58 -11.06 -9.26
C PHE A 34 3.64 -11.66 -7.85
N THR A 35 2.54 -11.62 -7.09
CA THR A 35 2.41 -12.26 -5.78
C THR A 35 0.95 -12.62 -5.48
N PRO A 36 0.66 -13.78 -4.86
CA PRO A 36 -0.71 -14.11 -4.45
C PRO A 36 -1.24 -13.23 -3.31
N ARG A 37 -0.39 -12.46 -2.61
CA ARG A 37 -0.78 -11.67 -1.44
C ARG A 37 -0.88 -10.19 -1.81
N VAL A 38 -2.08 -9.79 -2.23
CA VAL A 38 -2.42 -8.42 -2.64
C VAL A 38 -3.48 -7.87 -1.71
N HIS A 39 -3.19 -6.71 -1.11
CA HIS A 39 -4.11 -5.96 -0.28
C HIS A 39 -4.44 -4.64 -0.98
N VAL A 40 -5.72 -4.34 -1.13
CA VAL A 40 -6.19 -3.06 -1.65
C VAL A 40 -6.78 -2.31 -0.47
N GLU A 41 -6.21 -1.16 -0.17
CA GLU A 41 -6.72 -0.30 0.88
C GLU A 41 -7.22 1.01 0.28
N ASP A 42 -8.45 1.33 0.64
CA ASP A 42 -8.91 2.71 0.52
C ASP A 42 -8.24 3.49 1.65
N VAL A 43 -7.53 4.57 1.32
CA VAL A 43 -6.63 5.21 2.29
C VAL A 43 -7.43 5.87 3.42
N GLU A 44 -8.72 6.16 3.24
CA GLU A 44 -9.61 6.55 4.34
C GLU A 44 -9.64 5.48 5.45
N ARG A 45 -9.80 4.20 5.08
CA ARG A 45 -9.77 3.07 6.03
C ARG A 45 -8.37 2.80 6.59
N ALA A 46 -7.32 3.02 5.80
CA ALA A 46 -5.94 2.86 6.27
C ALA A 46 -5.56 3.96 7.27
N THR A 47 -6.00 5.19 7.03
CA THR A 47 -5.79 6.35 7.91
C THR A 47 -6.63 6.21 9.19
N GLU A 48 -7.86 5.71 9.10
CA GLU A 48 -8.67 5.34 10.27
C GLU A 48 -8.02 4.25 11.11
N ARG A 49 -7.44 3.21 10.50
CA ARG A 49 -6.69 2.18 11.23
C ARG A 49 -5.39 2.72 11.84
N ALA A 50 -4.64 3.54 11.13
CA ALA A 50 -3.45 4.19 11.68
C ALA A 50 -3.82 5.13 12.85
N SER A 51 -4.93 5.85 12.73
CA SER A 51 -5.47 6.73 13.77
C SER A 51 -6.03 5.93 14.96
N ALA A 52 -6.66 4.78 14.72
CA ALA A 52 -7.15 3.88 15.76
C ALA A 52 -6.00 3.16 16.48
N SER A 53 -4.97 2.76 15.74
CA SER A 53 -3.74 2.15 16.28
C SER A 53 -2.85 3.15 17.03
N SER A 54 -3.05 4.46 16.82
CA SER A 54 -2.40 5.54 17.57
C SER A 54 -3.09 5.85 18.91
N ARG A 55 -4.29 5.32 19.19
CA ARG A 55 -4.99 5.53 20.46
C ARG A 55 -4.50 4.56 21.54
N LEU A 56 -3.25 4.73 21.94
CA LEU A 56 -2.86 4.42 23.33
C LEU A 56 -3.51 5.47 24.25
N PRO A 57 -3.93 5.11 25.47
CA PRO A 57 -4.69 6.01 26.33
C PRO A 57 -3.76 7.09 26.88
N ARG A 58 -3.77 8.28 26.26
CA ARG A 58 -3.26 9.48 26.91
C ARG A 58 -4.44 10.18 27.57
N ALA A 59 -4.26 10.41 28.86
CA ALA A 59 -5.23 10.91 29.81
C ALA A 59 -5.97 12.17 29.34
N VAL A 60 -7.20 12.26 29.83
CA VAL A 60 -8.11 13.41 29.93
C VAL A 60 -7.41 14.76 29.86
N GLY A 61 -7.89 15.65 28.99
CA GLY A 61 -7.64 17.08 29.15
C GLY A 61 -7.82 17.93 27.90
N THR A 62 -8.95 18.63 27.89
CA THR A 62 -9.15 19.98 27.32
C THR A 62 -9.55 20.08 25.85
N MET A 63 -10.73 20.68 25.67
CA MET A 63 -11.29 21.17 24.42
C MET A 63 -10.36 22.17 23.73
N SER A 64 -10.22 22.07 22.42
CA SER A 64 -10.08 23.26 21.56
C SER A 64 -10.47 22.90 20.12
N ALA A 65 -11.59 23.46 19.68
CA ALA A 65 -12.01 23.46 18.29
C ALA A 65 -11.23 24.56 17.56
N SER A 66 -10.49 24.22 16.50
CA SER A 66 -10.19 25.16 15.41
C SER A 66 -9.47 24.48 14.24
N LEU A 67 -10.06 24.63 13.05
CA LEU A 67 -9.42 24.59 11.72
C LEU A 67 -8.82 23.25 11.29
N THR A 68 -9.68 22.26 11.00
CA THR A 68 -9.33 21.26 9.98
C THR A 68 -9.52 21.91 8.60
N PRO A 69 -8.48 22.11 7.78
CA PRO A 69 -8.71 22.36 6.36
C PRO A 69 -9.50 21.15 5.82
N SER A 70 -10.58 21.40 5.09
CA SER A 70 -11.30 20.37 4.36
C SER A 70 -10.32 19.69 3.40
N LEU A 71 -9.72 18.58 3.83
CA LEU A 71 -8.92 17.74 2.95
C LEU A 71 -9.81 17.39 1.74
N PRO A 72 -9.26 17.36 0.50
CA PRO A 72 -9.99 16.77 -0.61
C PRO A 72 -10.44 15.37 -0.19
N SER A 73 -11.74 15.12 -0.24
CA SER A 73 -12.46 13.96 0.29
C SER A 73 -12.21 12.68 -0.52
N SER A 74 -10.97 12.44 -0.91
CA SER A 74 -10.54 11.31 -1.72
C SER A 74 -9.02 11.22 -1.58
N LEU A 75 -8.56 10.50 -0.55
CA LEU A 75 -7.16 10.12 -0.48
C LEU A 75 -6.88 9.12 -1.62
N PRO A 76 -5.71 9.20 -2.27
CA PRO A 76 -5.46 8.38 -3.45
C PRO A 76 -5.39 6.90 -3.09
N PRO A 77 -5.97 6.00 -3.92
CA PRO A 77 -6.01 4.58 -3.60
C PRO A 77 -4.60 3.97 -3.50
N LEU A 78 -4.46 3.02 -2.57
CA LEU A 78 -3.21 2.32 -2.27
C LEU A 78 -3.36 0.82 -2.52
N ILE A 79 -2.40 0.24 -3.24
CA ILE A 79 -2.25 -1.22 -3.37
C ILE A 79 -0.96 -1.64 -2.67
N LEU A 80 -1.09 -2.55 -1.70
CA LEU A 80 0.03 -3.14 -0.98
C LEU A 80 0.22 -4.60 -1.40
N LEU A 81 1.45 -4.94 -1.77
CA LEU A 81 1.84 -6.27 -2.24
C LEU A 81 2.84 -6.88 -1.27
N ASP A 82 2.53 -8.03 -0.68
CA ASP A 82 3.52 -8.86 0.04
C ASP A 82 4.23 -9.75 -0.98
N VAL A 83 5.49 -9.46 -1.29
CA VAL A 83 6.29 -10.19 -2.28
C VAL A 83 7.31 -11.14 -1.65
N SER A 84 7.26 -11.33 -0.33
CA SER A 84 8.25 -12.09 0.45
C SER A 84 8.49 -13.50 -0.09
N GLY A 85 7.40 -14.19 -0.46
CA GLY A 85 7.44 -15.57 -0.96
C GLY A 85 7.84 -15.71 -2.44
N CYS A 86 7.90 -14.62 -3.20
CA CYS A 86 8.05 -14.67 -4.65
C CYS A 86 9.26 -13.89 -5.18
N LEU A 87 10.05 -13.24 -4.32
CA LEU A 87 11.23 -12.46 -4.74
C LEU A 87 12.21 -13.31 -5.55
N ARG A 88 12.55 -14.53 -5.10
CA ARG A 88 13.52 -15.40 -5.80
C ARG A 88 13.05 -15.74 -7.22
N VAL A 89 11.78 -16.15 -7.36
CA VAL A 89 11.17 -16.51 -8.65
C VAL A 89 11.11 -15.30 -9.60
N ASN A 90 10.91 -14.11 -9.05
CA ASN A 90 10.78 -12.89 -9.83
C ASN A 90 12.11 -12.17 -10.11
N GLY A 91 13.24 -12.66 -9.59
CA GLY A 91 14.56 -12.04 -9.76
C GLY A 91 14.76 -10.80 -8.88
N GLY A 92 14.14 -10.79 -7.69
CA GLY A 92 14.30 -9.77 -6.67
C GLY A 92 13.27 -8.64 -6.73
N ALA A 93 13.23 -7.84 -5.66
CA ALA A 93 12.25 -6.77 -5.47
C ALA A 93 12.35 -5.70 -6.57
N HIS A 94 13.58 -5.30 -6.93
CA HIS A 94 13.82 -4.31 -7.98
C HIS A 94 13.21 -4.75 -9.32
N ARG A 95 13.33 -6.03 -9.69
CA ARG A 95 12.78 -6.53 -10.94
C ARG A 95 11.25 -6.57 -10.94
N VAL A 96 10.63 -6.86 -9.79
CA VAL A 96 9.18 -6.77 -9.60
C VAL A 96 8.72 -5.32 -9.75
N VAL A 97 9.37 -4.38 -9.06
CA VAL A 97 9.10 -2.93 -9.16
C VAL A 97 9.18 -2.44 -10.61
N THR A 98 10.23 -2.80 -11.33
CA THR A 98 10.41 -2.39 -12.74
C THR A 98 9.31 -2.95 -13.64
N ARG A 99 8.88 -4.20 -13.42
CA ARG A 99 7.76 -4.82 -14.18
C ARG A 99 6.43 -4.14 -13.87
N LEU A 100 6.16 -3.84 -12.60
CA LEU A 100 4.96 -3.12 -12.17
C LEU A 100 4.91 -1.73 -12.79
N THR A 101 5.99 -0.96 -12.62
CA THR A 101 6.15 0.40 -13.19
C THR A 101 5.88 0.39 -14.70
N ARG A 102 6.57 -0.50 -15.44
CA ARG A 102 6.37 -0.62 -16.89
C ARG A 102 4.93 -0.99 -17.27
N GLY A 103 4.30 -1.86 -16.50
CA GLY A 103 2.92 -2.28 -16.71
C GLY A 103 1.91 -1.16 -16.48
N LEU A 104 2.12 -0.32 -15.47
CA LEU A 104 1.29 0.83 -15.14
C LEU A 104 1.48 1.96 -16.16
N THR A 105 2.73 2.29 -16.51
CA THR A 105 3.03 3.30 -17.55
C THR A 105 2.39 2.95 -18.88
N ARG A 106 2.48 1.68 -19.32
CA ARG A 106 1.84 1.21 -20.57
C ARG A 106 0.32 1.36 -20.58
N ARG A 107 -0.32 1.41 -19.41
CA ARG A 107 -1.76 1.60 -19.25
C ARG A 107 -2.15 3.07 -19.07
N GLY A 108 -1.19 3.99 -19.12
CA GLY A 108 -1.39 5.42 -18.90
C GLY A 108 -1.81 5.74 -17.47
N ILE A 109 -1.34 4.96 -16.48
CA ILE A 109 -1.70 5.15 -15.07
C ILE A 109 -0.58 5.93 -14.38
N VAL A 110 -0.91 7.11 -13.86
CA VAL A 110 -0.03 7.90 -12.98
C VAL A 110 0.09 7.18 -11.64
N HIS A 111 1.33 6.94 -11.19
CA HIS A 111 1.60 6.14 -10.01
C HIS A 111 2.89 6.57 -9.31
N ALA A 112 2.95 6.34 -8.01
CA ALA A 112 4.17 6.33 -7.22
C ALA A 112 4.37 4.93 -6.63
N ILE A 113 5.60 4.41 -6.66
CA ILE A 113 5.93 3.09 -6.11
C ILE A 113 7.00 3.22 -5.03
N GLY A 114 6.74 2.60 -3.88
CA GLY A 114 7.71 2.35 -2.82
C GLY A 114 7.93 0.85 -2.63
N SER A 115 9.14 0.46 -2.28
CA SER A 115 9.49 -0.95 -2.03
C SER A 115 10.48 -1.02 -0.88
N ALA A 116 10.16 -1.80 0.15
CA ALA A 116 11.02 -1.93 1.32
C ALA A 116 10.92 -3.33 1.95
N PRO A 117 12.03 -3.84 2.52
CA PRO A 117 11.93 -4.91 3.51
C PRO A 117 11.15 -4.38 4.71
N SER A 118 10.29 -5.21 5.30
CA SER A 118 9.71 -4.90 6.59
C SER A 118 10.80 -4.97 7.65
N SER A 119 11.01 -3.87 8.35
CA SER A 119 11.86 -3.80 9.53
C SER A 119 11.16 -4.33 10.80
N GLY A 120 9.93 -4.82 10.67
CA GLY A 120 9.13 -5.29 11.80
C GLY A 120 9.67 -6.60 12.37
N GLN A 121 10.14 -6.56 13.61
CA GLN A 121 10.21 -7.77 14.42
C GLN A 121 8.83 -8.41 14.45
N ALA A 122 8.72 -9.63 13.93
CA ALA A 122 7.65 -10.52 14.33
C ALA A 122 7.93 -10.90 15.78
N VAL A 123 7.20 -10.28 16.72
CA VAL A 123 7.13 -10.73 18.12
C VAL A 123 6.08 -11.83 18.22
#